data_AF-A0A6V8PWT1-F1
#
_entry.id   AF-A0A6V8PWT1-F1
#
_cell.length_a   1.000
_cell.length_b   1.000
_cell.length_c   1.000
_cell.angle_alpha   90.00
_cell.angle_beta   90.00
_cell.angle_gamma   90.00
#
_symmetry.space_group_name_H-M   'P 1'
#
loop_
_entity.id
_entity.type
_entity.pdbx_description
1 polymer ?
#
loop_
_entity_poly.entity_id
_entity_poly.type
_entity_poly.pdbx_seq_one_letter_code
_entity_poly.pdbx_strand_id
1 'polypeptide(L)'
;DGGAGVLHIVKNYSGDIMNFGMAADLAQAEGIEVESVITNDDVAVMDSLYTQGRRGVGTTVLAEKICGAAAEQKRSLKEVADICRKVNGWGRSMGMALTSCTVPAKGSPTFELGEDEMEIGIGIHGEPGRERMKLKTADEITEILATAVLDDLPFKSGDEVLAFVNSMGGTPISKLYIVYR
;
A
#
# COMPACT_ATOMS: atom_id res chain seq x y z
N ASP A 1 26.13 0.33 -0.89
CA ASP A 1 26.15 -0.15 -2.28
C ASP A 1 26.85 -1.51 -2.34
N GLY A 2 26.23 -2.49 -2.99
CA GLY A 2 26.81 -3.82 -3.22
C GLY A 2 27.63 -3.93 -4.52
N GLY A 3 27.79 -2.81 -5.25
CA GLY A 3 28.48 -2.74 -6.54
C GLY A 3 27.61 -3.12 -7.75
N ALA A 4 26.29 -3.22 -7.56
CA ALA A 4 25.32 -3.60 -8.60
C ALA A 4 24.15 -2.61 -8.73
N GLY A 5 24.32 -1.42 -8.15
CA GLY A 5 23.28 -0.39 -8.05
C GLY A 5 22.29 -0.63 -6.90
N VAL A 6 21.36 0.31 -6.73
CA VAL A 6 20.39 0.35 -5.63
C VAL A 6 18.98 0.60 -6.16
N LEU A 7 18.03 -0.23 -5.74
CA LEU A 7 16.60 -0.01 -6.02
C LEU A 7 15.93 0.63 -4.79
N HIS A 8 15.31 1.79 -4.99
CA HIS A 8 14.37 2.38 -4.04
C HIS A 8 12.94 1.95 -4.39
N ILE A 9 12.26 1.27 -3.46
CA ILE A 9 10.81 1.02 -3.51
C ILE A 9 10.15 2.01 -2.56
N VAL A 10 9.49 3.03 -3.10
CA VAL A 10 9.03 4.21 -2.35
C VAL A 10 7.52 4.23 -2.31
N LYS A 11 6.90 4.27 -1.14
CA LYS A 11 5.44 4.43 -1.03
C LYS A 11 5.06 5.84 -1.48
N ASN A 12 3.96 5.99 -2.21
CA ASN A 12 3.52 7.30 -2.72
C ASN A 12 2.96 8.20 -1.61
N TYR A 13 3.86 8.79 -0.83
CA TYR A 13 3.61 9.82 0.17
C TYR A 13 4.54 10.99 -0.11
N SER A 14 4.04 12.23 -0.03
CA SER A 14 4.81 13.43 -0.39
C SER A 14 6.15 13.52 0.34
N GLY A 15 6.17 13.18 1.63
CA GLY A 15 7.39 13.14 2.43
C GLY A 15 8.36 12.04 1.96
N ASP A 16 7.85 10.85 1.63
CA ASP A 16 8.66 9.74 1.16
C ASP A 16 9.29 10.05 -0.21
N ILE A 17 8.49 10.56 -1.16
CA ILE A 17 8.96 10.93 -2.50
C ILE A 17 10.07 11.99 -2.41
N MET A 18 9.85 13.05 -1.61
CA MET A 18 10.81 14.13 -1.48
C MET A 18 12.14 13.65 -0.88
N ASN A 19 12.07 12.89 0.23
CA ASN A 19 13.27 12.44 0.92
C ASN A 19 14.04 11.37 0.13
N PHE A 20 13.34 10.39 -0.48
CA PHE A 20 14.01 9.36 -1.29
C PHE A 20 14.52 9.91 -2.62
N GLY A 21 13.87 10.92 -3.20
CA GLY A 21 14.38 11.64 -4.36
C GLY A 21 15.70 12.33 -4.05
N MET A 22 15.74 13.12 -2.96
CA MET A 22 16.98 13.77 -2.50
C MET A 22 18.08 12.75 -2.18
N ALA A 23 17.74 11.62 -1.55
CA ALA A 23 18.71 10.55 -1.29
C ALA A 23 19.25 9.91 -2.57
N ALA A 24 18.41 9.72 -3.58
CA ALA A 24 18.84 9.21 -4.89
C ALA A 24 19.79 10.19 -5.59
N ASP A 25 19.47 11.49 -5.58
CA ASP A 25 20.34 12.52 -6.17
C ASP A 25 21.72 12.58 -5.50
N LEU A 26 21.75 12.49 -4.16
CA LEU A 26 23.00 12.45 -3.40
C LEU A 26 23.82 11.19 -3.72
N ALA A 27 23.19 10.02 -3.79
CA ALA A 27 23.87 8.77 -4.13
C ALA A 27 24.42 8.80 -5.58
N GLN A 28 23.65 9.33 -6.52
CA GLN A 28 24.09 9.49 -7.91
C GLN A 28 25.26 10.46 -8.03
N ALA A 29 25.29 11.54 -7.23
CA ALA A 29 26.43 12.46 -7.17
C ALA A 29 27.73 11.77 -6.66
N GLU A 30 27.59 10.69 -5.89
CA GLU A 30 28.69 9.82 -5.44
C GLU A 30 29.00 8.67 -6.43
N GLY A 31 28.32 8.63 -7.59
CA GLY A 31 28.53 7.62 -8.63
C GLY A 31 27.79 6.31 -8.40
N ILE A 32 26.82 6.27 -7.48
CA ILE A 32 25.99 5.09 -7.21
C ILE A 32 24.78 5.12 -8.15
N GLU A 33 24.59 4.06 -8.94
CA GLU A 33 23.40 3.91 -9.78
C GLU A 33 22.17 3.63 -8.91
N VAL A 34 21.13 4.48 -9.04
CA VAL A 34 19.87 4.35 -8.29
C VAL A 34 18.69 4.35 -9.24
N GLU A 35 17.84 3.33 -9.11
CA GLU A 35 16.52 3.27 -9.74
C GLU A 35 15.44 3.44 -8.67
N SER A 36 14.40 4.21 -8.95
CA SER A 36 13.29 4.45 -8.02
C SER A 36 11.97 3.98 -8.63
N VAL A 37 11.21 3.21 -7.87
CA VAL A 37 9.86 2.76 -8.22
C VAL A 37 8.91 3.17 -7.11
N ILE A 38 7.91 3.98 -7.47
CA ILE A 38 6.91 4.49 -6.55
C ILE A 38 5.72 3.51 -6.52
N THR A 39 5.32 3.05 -5.34
CA THR A 39 4.13 2.22 -5.15
C THR A 39 2.89 3.08 -4.87
N ASN A 40 1.79 2.81 -5.56
CA ASN A 40 0.59 3.66 -5.53
C ASN A 40 -0.71 2.84 -5.73
N ASP A 41 -0.83 1.75 -4.99
CA ASP A 41 -1.84 0.70 -5.18
C ASP A 41 -3.20 0.97 -4.51
N ASP A 42 -3.30 1.96 -3.62
CA ASP A 42 -4.52 2.26 -2.89
C ASP A 42 -5.62 2.87 -3.79
N VAL A 43 -6.74 2.15 -3.96
CA VAL A 43 -7.86 2.57 -4.84
C VAL A 43 -8.88 3.45 -4.13
N ALA A 44 -8.68 3.78 -2.86
CA ALA A 44 -9.67 4.51 -2.08
C ALA A 44 -9.90 5.95 -2.56
N VAL A 45 -8.83 6.68 -2.88
CA VAL A 45 -8.88 8.12 -3.16
C VAL A 45 -7.84 8.48 -4.23
N MET A 46 -8.23 9.36 -5.16
CA MET A 46 -7.28 10.11 -5.99
C MET A 46 -7.03 11.46 -5.29
N ASP A 47 -5.82 11.66 -4.77
CA ASP A 47 -5.35 12.79 -3.94
C ASP A 47 -5.83 12.77 -2.48
N SER A 48 -4.87 12.77 -1.53
CA SER A 48 -5.14 12.76 -0.08
C SER A 48 -4.31 13.81 0.67
N LEU A 49 -4.52 13.96 1.99
CA LEU A 49 -3.80 14.93 2.83
C LEU A 49 -2.27 14.93 2.66
N TYR A 50 -1.69 13.77 2.36
CA TYR A 50 -0.24 13.58 2.27
C TYR A 50 0.24 13.02 0.93
N THR A 51 -0.62 12.95 -0.10
CA THR A 51 -0.28 12.29 -1.37
C THR A 51 -0.92 12.98 -2.56
N GLN A 52 -0.13 13.17 -3.62
CA GLN A 52 -0.62 13.44 -4.97
C GLN A 52 -0.79 12.11 -5.72
N GLY A 53 -1.97 11.86 -6.27
CA GLY A 53 -2.40 10.58 -6.79
C GLY A 53 -2.81 9.59 -5.69
N ARG A 54 -2.58 8.30 -5.91
CA ARG A 54 -2.96 7.20 -5.01
C ARG A 54 -1.89 6.91 -3.97
N ARG A 55 -2.26 6.54 -2.75
CA ARG A 55 -1.31 6.15 -1.69
C ARG A 55 -0.64 4.81 -2.02
N GLY A 56 0.58 4.60 -1.54
CA GLY A 56 1.26 3.31 -1.58
C GLY A 56 1.07 2.55 -0.28
N VAL A 57 0.44 1.38 -0.31
CA VAL A 57 0.09 0.60 0.88
C VAL A 57 0.44 -0.90 0.71
N GLY A 58 -0.54 -1.80 0.71
CA GLY A 58 -0.37 -3.24 0.86
C GLY A 58 0.42 -3.94 -0.27
N THR A 59 0.42 -3.42 -1.50
CA THR A 59 1.21 -3.98 -2.60
C THR A 59 2.71 -3.85 -2.36
N THR A 60 3.13 -2.87 -1.55
CA THR A 60 4.54 -2.58 -1.28
C THR A 60 5.29 -3.81 -0.75
N VAL A 61 4.72 -4.55 0.20
CA VAL A 61 5.38 -5.76 0.75
C VAL A 61 5.51 -6.88 -0.29
N LEU A 62 4.57 -6.97 -1.24
CA LEU A 62 4.63 -7.93 -2.32
C LEU A 62 5.73 -7.53 -3.32
N ALA A 63 5.82 -6.24 -3.66
CA ALA A 63 6.90 -5.71 -4.48
C ALA A 63 8.26 -5.97 -3.83
N GLU A 64 8.42 -5.67 -2.55
CA GLU A 64 9.63 -5.97 -1.78
C GLU A 64 10.01 -7.45 -1.84
N LYS A 65 9.05 -8.36 -1.61
CA LYS A 65 9.32 -9.81 -1.61
C LYS A 65 9.71 -10.36 -2.98
N ILE A 66 9.02 -9.91 -4.03
CA ILE A 66 9.22 -10.38 -5.41
C ILE A 66 10.53 -9.79 -5.98
N CYS A 67 10.77 -8.49 -5.77
CA CYS A 67 12.00 -7.84 -6.18
C CYS A 67 13.20 -8.35 -5.41
N GLY A 68 13.07 -8.59 -4.11
CA GLY A 68 14.12 -9.20 -3.30
C GLY A 68 14.51 -10.60 -3.81
N ALA A 69 13.54 -11.41 -4.24
CA ALA A 69 13.84 -12.70 -4.87
C ALA A 69 14.57 -12.55 -6.22
N ALA A 70 14.19 -11.57 -7.04
CA ALA A 70 14.86 -11.27 -8.30
C ALA A 70 16.30 -10.76 -8.09
N ALA A 71 16.51 -9.92 -7.06
CA ALA A 71 17.83 -9.43 -6.68
C ALA A 71 18.73 -10.56 -6.16
N GLU A 72 18.20 -11.49 -5.36
CA GLU A 72 18.93 -12.68 -4.89
C GLU A 72 19.38 -13.59 -6.05
N GLN A 73 18.59 -13.64 -7.13
CA GLN A 73 18.95 -14.30 -8.39
C GLN A 73 20.00 -13.53 -9.21
N LYS A 74 20.57 -12.44 -8.67
CA LYS A 74 21.59 -11.59 -9.30
C LYS A 74 21.13 -10.97 -10.62
N ARG A 75 19.83 -10.72 -10.77
CA ARG A 75 19.31 -9.97 -11.91
C ARG A 75 19.80 -8.52 -11.86
N SER A 76 19.92 -7.89 -13.02
CA SER A 76 20.39 -6.51 -13.11
C SER A 76 19.44 -5.53 -12.40
N LEU A 77 19.96 -4.37 -11.96
CA LEU A 77 19.14 -3.32 -11.32
C LEU A 77 17.91 -2.99 -12.18
N LYS A 78 18.11 -2.82 -13.49
CA LYS A 78 17.04 -2.56 -14.45
C LYS A 78 15.96 -3.64 -14.44
N GLU A 79 16.34 -4.91 -14.47
CA GLU A 79 15.36 -6.01 -14.45
C GLU A 79 14.58 -6.06 -13.15
N VAL A 80 15.23 -5.83 -12.00
CA VAL A 80 14.55 -5.79 -10.69
C VAL A 80 13.59 -4.60 -10.65
N ALA A 81 14.01 -3.43 -11.14
CA ALA A 81 13.14 -2.25 -11.24
C ALA A 81 11.94 -2.49 -12.16
N ASP A 82 12.12 -3.14 -13.31
CA ASP A 82 11.04 -3.46 -14.25
C ASP A 82 10.05 -4.47 -13.66
N ILE A 83 10.51 -5.44 -12.87
CA ILE A 83 9.63 -6.32 -12.08
C ILE A 83 8.84 -5.52 -11.05
N CYS A 84 9.49 -4.60 -10.33
CA CYS A 84 8.82 -3.76 -9.34
C CYS A 84 7.72 -2.91 -9.98
N ARG A 85 8.01 -2.28 -11.13
CA ARG A 85 7.02 -1.52 -11.92
C ARG A 85 5.86 -2.40 -12.36
N LYS A 86 6.13 -3.64 -12.78
CA LYS A 86 5.09 -4.61 -13.13
C LYS A 86 4.22 -4.95 -11.93
N VAL A 87 4.80 -5.28 -10.77
CA VAL A 87 4.03 -5.58 -9.54
C VAL A 87 3.16 -4.38 -9.17
N ASN A 88 3.71 -3.17 -9.17
CA ASN A 88 2.95 -1.96 -8.88
C ASN A 88 1.81 -1.72 -9.89
N GLY A 89 2.05 -1.95 -11.19
CA GLY A 89 1.03 -1.78 -12.22
C GLY A 89 -0.21 -2.68 -12.02
N TRP A 90 -0.02 -3.87 -11.45
CA TRP A 90 -1.10 -4.85 -11.20
C TRP A 90 -1.64 -4.84 -9.77
N GLY A 91 -0.92 -4.27 -8.81
CA GLY A 91 -1.35 -4.25 -7.42
C GLY A 91 -2.46 -3.24 -7.16
N ARG A 92 -3.51 -3.68 -6.46
CA ARG A 92 -4.63 -2.86 -6.02
C ARG A 92 -4.98 -3.22 -4.59
N SER A 93 -5.26 -2.22 -3.76
CA SER A 93 -5.60 -2.42 -2.36
C SER A 93 -6.64 -1.42 -1.89
N MET A 94 -7.43 -1.85 -0.91
CA MET A 94 -8.45 -1.04 -0.25
C MET A 94 -8.47 -1.41 1.23
N GLY A 95 -8.45 -0.40 2.10
CA GLY A 95 -8.45 -0.57 3.56
C GLY A 95 -9.73 -0.07 4.21
N MET A 96 -9.95 -0.43 5.48
CA MET A 96 -11.00 0.14 6.32
C MET A 96 -10.58 0.16 7.79
N ALA A 97 -11.26 0.97 8.58
CA ALA A 97 -11.08 1.03 10.02
C ALA A 97 -12.40 1.00 10.78
N LEU A 98 -12.39 0.30 11.91
CA LEU A 98 -13.43 0.36 12.95
C LEU A 98 -13.10 1.38 14.05
N THR A 99 -11.81 1.72 14.17
CA THR A 99 -11.29 2.71 15.11
C THR A 99 -10.09 3.39 14.49
N SER A 100 -9.87 4.65 14.82
CA SER A 100 -8.65 5.36 14.45
C SER A 100 -7.42 4.82 15.21
N CYS A 101 -6.23 4.98 14.62
CA CYS A 101 -4.98 4.80 15.35
C CYS A 101 -4.70 6.01 16.27
N THR A 102 -3.85 5.80 17.28
CA THR A 102 -3.32 6.86 18.15
C THR A 102 -1.82 6.96 17.94
N VAL A 103 -1.36 8.10 17.44
CA VAL A 103 0.08 8.40 17.38
C VAL A 103 0.54 8.75 18.80
N PRO A 104 1.56 8.07 19.37
CA PRO A 104 1.96 8.28 20.77
C PRO A 104 2.25 9.74 21.13
N ALA A 105 2.86 10.51 20.21
CA ALA A 105 3.14 11.92 20.42
C ALA A 105 1.87 12.82 20.47
N LYS A 106 0.79 12.42 19.79
CA LYS A 106 -0.50 13.12 19.85
C LYS A 106 -1.27 12.75 21.12
N GLY A 107 -1.14 11.50 21.59
CA GLY A 107 -1.80 11.00 22.80
C GLY A 107 -3.31 10.78 22.67
N SER A 108 -3.90 11.05 21.50
CA SER A 108 -5.31 10.86 21.18
C SER A 108 -5.49 10.31 19.76
N PRO A 109 -6.66 9.72 19.44
CA PRO A 109 -6.95 9.21 18.11
C PRO A 109 -6.74 10.25 17.00
N THR A 110 -6.26 9.84 15.81
CA THR A 110 -6.09 10.75 14.67
C THR A 110 -7.43 11.30 14.16
N PHE A 111 -8.48 10.49 14.22
CA PHE A 111 -9.88 10.88 14.02
C PHE A 111 -10.83 10.10 14.95
N GLU A 112 -12.09 10.53 15.03
CA GLU A 112 -13.13 9.85 15.82
C GLU A 112 -14.14 9.15 14.92
N LEU A 113 -14.61 7.98 15.38
CA LEU A 113 -15.71 7.20 14.83
C LEU A 113 -16.67 6.83 15.97
N GLY A 114 -17.98 6.84 15.69
CA GLY A 114 -18.99 6.30 16.58
C GLY A 114 -18.87 4.78 16.78
N GLU A 115 -19.46 4.25 17.85
CA GLU A 115 -19.41 2.80 18.16
C GLU A 115 -20.03 1.91 17.07
N ASP A 116 -20.95 2.47 16.27
CA ASP A 116 -21.62 1.79 15.17
C ASP A 116 -21.19 2.32 13.80
N GLU A 117 -20.03 2.97 13.71
CA GLU A 117 -19.47 3.52 12.49
C GLU A 117 -18.21 2.78 12.04
N MET A 118 -17.95 2.85 10.74
CA MET A 118 -16.70 2.42 10.12
C MET A 118 -16.27 3.42 9.05
N GLU A 119 -14.96 3.51 8.81
CA GLU A 119 -14.35 4.38 7.81
C GLU A 119 -13.76 3.51 6.69
N ILE A 120 -14.26 3.70 5.47
CA ILE A 120 -13.83 2.98 4.27
C ILE A 120 -12.75 3.78 3.55
N GLY A 121 -11.69 3.11 3.11
CA GLY A 121 -10.62 3.70 2.33
C GLY A 121 -9.61 4.50 3.15
N ILE A 122 -9.35 4.10 4.38
CA ILE A 122 -8.32 4.75 5.23
C ILE A 122 -6.91 4.56 4.68
N GLY A 123 -6.01 5.49 5.03
CA GLY A 123 -4.57 5.34 4.80
C GLY A 123 -3.86 4.65 5.98
N ILE A 124 -2.55 4.44 5.86
CA ILE A 124 -1.72 3.77 6.89
C ILE A 124 -1.20 4.71 7.99
N HIS A 125 -1.39 6.03 7.86
CA HIS A 125 -0.99 7.02 8.87
C HIS A 125 -2.20 7.61 9.62
N GLY A 126 -3.37 6.97 9.51
CA GLY A 126 -4.59 7.45 10.14
C GLY A 126 -5.21 8.64 9.40
N GLU A 127 -4.94 8.77 8.11
CA GLU A 127 -5.66 9.67 7.22
C GLU A 127 -7.13 9.25 7.15
N PRO A 128 -8.09 10.19 7.17
CA PRO A 128 -9.49 9.88 6.97
C PRO A 128 -9.69 9.17 5.62
N GLY A 129 -10.71 8.33 5.58
CA GLY A 129 -11.02 7.54 4.41
C GLY A 129 -11.83 8.34 3.39
N ARG A 130 -12.42 7.62 2.46
CA ARG A 130 -13.33 8.14 1.46
C ARG A 130 -14.73 8.39 2.04
N GLU A 131 -15.17 7.50 2.92
CA GLU A 131 -16.55 7.45 3.36
C GLU A 131 -16.68 6.88 4.77
N ARG A 132 -17.51 7.54 5.58
CA ARG A 132 -18.00 7.02 6.86
C ARG A 132 -19.37 6.41 6.67
N MET A 133 -19.58 5.22 7.22
CA MET A 133 -20.86 4.55 7.16
C MET A 133 -21.12 3.69 8.39
N LYS A 134 -22.36 3.21 8.54
CA LYS A 134 -22.72 2.30 9.62
C LYS A 134 -21.97 0.98 9.51
N LEU A 135 -21.63 0.41 10.65
CA LEU A 135 -20.98 -0.89 10.76
C LEU A 135 -21.82 -1.95 10.05
N LYS A 136 -21.14 -2.76 9.23
CA LYS A 136 -21.73 -3.83 8.44
C LYS A 136 -21.22 -5.20 8.89
N THR A 137 -21.84 -6.25 8.36
CA THR A 137 -21.33 -7.61 8.53
C THR A 137 -19.97 -7.78 7.84
N ALA A 138 -19.19 -8.78 8.25
CA ALA A 138 -17.89 -9.06 7.63
C ALA A 138 -18.03 -9.33 6.12
N ASP A 139 -19.09 -10.03 5.72
CA ASP A 139 -19.33 -10.38 4.30
C ASP A 139 -19.61 -9.12 3.46
N GLU A 140 -20.46 -8.22 3.96
CA GLU A 140 -20.73 -6.94 3.30
C GLU A 140 -19.48 -6.05 3.25
N ILE A 141 -18.66 -6.02 4.31
CA ILE A 141 -17.40 -5.26 4.32
C ILE A 141 -16.44 -5.83 3.28
N THR A 142 -16.28 -7.15 3.23
CA THR A 142 -15.44 -7.82 2.23
C THR A 142 -15.91 -7.51 0.82
N GLU A 143 -17.23 -7.55 0.57
CA GLU A 143 -17.80 -7.21 -0.74
C GLU A 143 -17.49 -5.77 -1.15
N ILE A 144 -17.64 -4.80 -0.23
CA ILE A 144 -17.29 -3.39 -0.48
C ILE A 144 -15.81 -3.24 -0.87
N LEU A 145 -14.90 -3.84 -0.09
CA LEU A 145 -13.47 -3.73 -0.33
C LEU A 145 -13.03 -4.45 -1.62
N ALA A 146 -13.53 -5.66 -1.84
CA ALA A 146 -13.20 -6.47 -3.00
C ALA A 146 -13.73 -5.84 -4.30
N THR A 147 -14.95 -5.31 -4.29
CA THR A 147 -15.52 -4.63 -5.47
C THR A 147 -14.67 -3.43 -5.88
N ALA A 148 -14.24 -2.59 -4.92
CA ALA A 148 -13.37 -1.46 -5.21
C ALA A 148 -12.03 -1.88 -5.85
N VAL A 149 -11.46 -3.01 -5.41
CA VAL A 149 -10.22 -3.57 -5.98
C VAL A 149 -10.46 -4.15 -7.38
N LEU A 150 -11.54 -4.91 -7.55
CA LEU A 150 -11.86 -5.60 -8.80
C LEU A 150 -12.31 -4.65 -9.91
N ASP A 151 -12.98 -3.55 -9.59
CA ASP A 151 -13.44 -2.58 -10.59
C ASP A 151 -12.30 -1.72 -11.15
N ASP A 152 -11.15 -1.65 -10.46
CA ASP A 152 -10.04 -0.77 -10.84
C ASP A 152 -9.08 -1.37 -11.89
N LEU A 153 -9.15 -2.69 -12.10
CA LEU A 153 -8.42 -3.39 -13.16
C LEU A 153 -9.38 -4.24 -13.99
N PRO A 154 -9.09 -4.46 -15.28
CA PRO A 154 -9.96 -5.24 -16.16
C PRO A 154 -9.79 -6.75 -15.92
N PHE A 155 -10.03 -7.21 -14.68
CA PHE A 155 -9.98 -8.62 -14.31
C PHE A 155 -10.96 -9.44 -15.14
N LYS A 156 -10.55 -10.64 -15.52
CA LYS A 156 -11.34 -11.58 -16.32
C LYS A 156 -11.37 -12.94 -15.64
N SER A 157 -12.41 -13.69 -15.97
CA SER A 157 -12.49 -15.09 -15.56
C SER A 157 -11.27 -15.86 -16.07
N GLY A 158 -10.60 -16.57 -15.15
CA GLY A 158 -9.36 -17.30 -15.42
C GLY A 158 -8.08 -16.56 -15.01
N ASP A 159 -8.14 -15.29 -14.61
CA ASP A 159 -6.97 -14.58 -14.08
C ASP A 159 -6.52 -15.21 -12.75
N GLU A 160 -5.20 -15.33 -12.60
CA GLU A 160 -4.57 -15.77 -11.36
C GLU A 160 -4.19 -14.56 -10.50
N VAL A 161 -4.51 -14.62 -9.21
CA VAL A 161 -4.28 -13.50 -8.28
C VAL A 161 -3.54 -13.95 -7.03
N LEU A 162 -2.77 -13.02 -6.46
CA LEU A 162 -2.32 -13.12 -5.07
C LEU A 162 -3.29 -12.30 -4.21
N ALA A 163 -4.11 -12.98 -3.42
CA ALA A 163 -5.01 -12.33 -2.46
C ALA A 163 -4.28 -12.12 -1.11
N PHE A 164 -4.18 -10.87 -0.67
CA PHE A 164 -3.51 -10.52 0.59
C PHE A 164 -4.46 -9.79 1.54
N VAL A 165 -4.92 -10.49 2.57
CA VAL A 165 -5.74 -9.91 3.66
C VAL A 165 -4.82 -9.43 4.77
N ASN A 166 -4.79 -8.12 4.98
CA ASN A 166 -3.91 -7.45 5.92
C ASN A 166 -4.67 -6.89 7.14
N SER A 167 -4.07 -7.00 8.33
CA SER A 167 -4.53 -6.28 9.52
C SER A 167 -3.85 -4.92 9.62
N MET A 168 -4.62 -3.88 9.94
CA MET A 168 -4.09 -2.55 10.25
C MET A 168 -3.53 -2.45 11.69
N GLY A 169 -3.42 -3.58 12.40
CA GLY A 169 -2.81 -3.70 13.72
C GLY A 169 -3.78 -4.10 14.83
N GLY A 170 -5.01 -3.58 14.81
CA GLY A 170 -6.01 -3.84 15.86
C GLY A 170 -6.89 -5.08 15.64
N THR A 171 -6.85 -5.71 14.46
CA THR A 171 -7.75 -6.81 14.10
C THR A 171 -7.13 -8.16 14.46
N PRO A 172 -7.79 -9.01 15.29
CA PRO A 172 -7.32 -10.36 15.59
C PRO A 172 -7.21 -11.24 14.35
N ILE A 173 -6.21 -12.13 14.31
CA ILE A 173 -5.96 -13.03 13.18
C ILE A 173 -7.17 -13.90 12.83
N SER A 174 -7.95 -14.34 13.83
CA SER A 174 -9.17 -15.13 13.62
C SER A 174 -10.22 -14.39 12.79
N LYS A 175 -10.30 -13.05 12.92
CA LYS A 175 -11.20 -12.22 12.11
C LYS A 175 -10.71 -12.06 10.67
N LEU A 176 -9.39 -12.06 10.44
CA LEU A 176 -8.84 -12.03 9.09
C LEU A 176 -9.21 -13.29 8.30
N TYR A 177 -9.20 -14.46 8.95
CA TYR A 177 -9.65 -15.71 8.32
C TYR A 177 -11.16 -15.73 8.03
N ILE A 178 -11.97 -15.00 8.80
CA ILE A 178 -13.40 -14.80 8.48
C ILE A 178 -13.55 -13.97 7.20
N VAL A 179 -12.71 -12.95 7.01
CA VAL A 179 -12.69 -12.10 5.81
C VAL A 179 -12.18 -12.85 4.58
N TYR A 180 -11.22 -13.77 4.76
CA TYR A 180 -10.59 -14.52 3.67
C TYR A 180 -11.44 -15.66 3.07
N ARG A 181 -12.47 -16.12 3.80
CA ARG A 181 -13.20 -17.37 3.50
C ARG A 181 -14.05 -17.34 2.23
#